data_AF-A0AAP2HNV7-F1
#
_entry.id   AF-A0AAP2HNV7-F1
#
_cell.length_a   1.000
_cell.length_b   1.000
_cell.length_c   1.000
_cell.angle_alpha   90.00
_cell.angle_beta   90.00
_cell.angle_gamma   90.00
#
_symmetry.space_group_name_H-M   'P 1'
#
loop_
_entity.id
_entity.type
_entity.pdbx_description
1 polymer ?
#
loop_
_entity_poly.entity_id
_entity_poly.type
_entity_poly.pdbx_seq_one_letter_code
_entity_poly.pdbx_strand_id
1 'polypeptide(L)'
;MEFSNYTPFPALAFESFAPDGASFHTVVLRQTFELRHGSLVLAQQQKPLATSDRFHGEPNLSSVAEESDLAPYKPFCDVLVNGTAYAPQGRPVPRFVAGVRIVSAPVQPDDDAGVPTTKVLLDRRLSIMGPRYFVRRSMFGRSMNRLAKVASLGIVRPIDWRLTPPEPIAALPVRYEYAWGGQCRIDAQDPASKRVPKAFRLDDKQQAVHPDQDNLPVAHTVCEDNPIGLGFAERWFLAATKQQKIAAPQIEASSEPISIQAWLAAANGRTHPSLRSAGFGIVAKAWRSRRELAGTYDDAWLAERHPGLPDDFQFQYWNGAHPLMQVPHLKGNETILLTNLVPAGTPGSTIDERGNTILRIALPGHLPMGWVYTDQTLKFAPLLLDTLSVDVSDAAKPMLTLVWRGTLMKSIRARRFEARFVERTDIERLATSSPANVTQRAETQHG
;
A
#
# COMPACT_ATOMS: atom_id res chain seq x y z
N MET A 1 -14.89 -17.95 23.03
CA MET A 1 -13.60 -18.64 22.95
C MET A 1 -12.62 -17.93 23.86
N GLU A 2 -12.06 -18.62 24.84
CA GLU A 2 -10.93 -18.14 25.64
C GLU A 2 -9.66 -18.06 24.78
N PHE A 3 -8.84 -17.03 24.96
CA PHE A 3 -7.58 -16.88 24.25
C PHE A 3 -6.41 -16.89 25.23
N SER A 4 -5.41 -17.73 24.96
CA SER A 4 -4.16 -17.79 25.70
C SER A 4 -2.99 -17.56 24.75
N ASN A 5 -2.17 -16.56 25.01
CA ASN A 5 -0.97 -16.28 24.22
C ASN A 5 0.25 -16.92 24.89
N TYR A 6 0.78 -17.99 24.29
CA TYR A 6 2.03 -18.64 24.72
C TYR A 6 3.23 -18.23 23.86
N THR A 7 3.07 -17.22 23.01
CA THR A 7 4.18 -16.63 22.25
C THR A 7 4.78 -15.46 23.02
N PRO A 8 6.06 -15.10 22.77
CA PRO A 8 6.66 -13.89 23.35
C PRO A 8 6.21 -12.60 22.65
N PHE A 9 5.20 -12.67 21.76
CA PHE A 9 4.81 -11.58 20.88
C PHE A 9 3.45 -11.00 21.28
N PRO A 10 3.23 -9.69 21.14
CA PRO A 10 1.91 -9.09 21.33
C PRO A 10 0.86 -9.75 20.42
N ALA A 11 -0.21 -10.22 21.05
CA ALA A 11 -1.30 -10.88 20.35
C ALA A 11 -2.65 -10.59 21.03
N LEU A 12 -3.72 -10.60 20.25
CA LEU A 12 -5.09 -10.34 20.70
C LEU A 12 -6.06 -11.23 19.92
N ALA A 13 -7.12 -11.66 20.59
CA ALA A 13 -8.28 -12.28 19.95
C ALA A 13 -9.50 -11.36 20.09
N PHE A 14 -10.26 -11.18 19.02
CA PHE A 14 -11.50 -10.43 19.01
C PHE A 14 -12.54 -11.08 18.09
N GLU A 15 -13.79 -10.67 18.22
CA GLU A 15 -14.90 -11.16 17.39
C GLU A 15 -15.19 -10.20 16.25
N SER A 16 -15.64 -10.75 15.11
CA SER A 16 -16.06 -10.00 13.94
C SER A 16 -17.17 -10.74 13.20
N PHE A 17 -17.76 -10.06 12.21
CA PHE A 17 -18.90 -10.55 11.45
C PHE A 17 -18.62 -10.47 9.95
N ALA A 18 -19.14 -11.44 9.21
CA ALA A 18 -19.19 -11.42 7.76
C ALA A 18 -20.49 -10.73 7.26
N PRO A 19 -20.56 -10.36 5.97
CA PRO A 19 -21.75 -9.73 5.38
C PRO A 19 -23.03 -10.55 5.56
N ASP A 20 -22.94 -11.88 5.52
CA ASP A 20 -24.05 -12.80 5.77
C ASP A 20 -24.48 -12.89 7.25
N GLY A 21 -23.85 -12.11 8.14
CA GLY A 21 -24.09 -12.13 9.58
C GLY A 21 -23.33 -13.24 10.32
N ALA A 22 -22.58 -14.09 9.63
CA ALA A 22 -21.80 -15.14 10.28
C ALA A 22 -20.69 -14.53 11.14
N SER A 23 -20.69 -14.86 12.43
CA SER A 23 -19.66 -14.44 13.38
C SER A 23 -18.43 -15.35 13.33
N PHE A 24 -17.25 -14.76 13.46
CA PHE A 24 -15.98 -15.46 13.57
C PHE A 24 -15.05 -14.78 14.57
N HIS A 25 -14.07 -15.53 15.07
CA HIS A 25 -12.98 -15.00 15.87
C HIS A 25 -11.77 -14.70 14.99
N THR A 26 -11.14 -13.57 15.25
CA THR A 26 -9.85 -13.18 14.66
C THR A 26 -8.80 -13.18 15.76
N VAL A 27 -7.69 -13.87 15.51
CA VAL A 27 -6.50 -13.82 16.35
C VAL A 27 -5.42 -13.12 15.55
N VAL A 28 -4.89 -12.02 16.09
CA VAL A 28 -3.79 -11.26 15.50
C VAL A 28 -2.55 -11.37 16.39
N LEU A 29 -1.39 -11.55 15.77
CA LEU A 29 -0.08 -11.58 16.42
C LEU A 29 0.90 -10.71 15.65
N ARG A 30 1.70 -9.92 16.37
CA ARG A 30 2.65 -8.97 15.77
C ARG A 30 4.09 -9.27 16.21
N GLN A 31 4.97 -9.43 15.24
CA GLN A 31 6.41 -9.57 15.46
C GLN A 31 7.14 -8.32 14.98
N THR A 32 8.10 -7.87 15.78
CA THR A 32 8.98 -6.74 15.47
C THR A 32 10.42 -7.23 15.41
N PHE A 33 11.11 -6.85 14.34
CA PHE A 33 12.50 -7.16 14.09
C PHE A 33 13.30 -5.90 13.82
N GLU A 34 14.58 -5.96 14.13
CA GLU A 34 15.58 -4.98 13.76
C GLU A 34 16.52 -5.59 12.72
N LEU A 35 16.96 -4.80 11.75
CA LEU A 35 18.00 -5.20 10.84
C LEU A 35 19.35 -4.78 11.40
N ARG A 36 20.17 -5.74 11.84
CA ARG A 36 21.51 -5.49 12.38
C ARG A 36 22.55 -6.14 11.49
N HIS A 37 23.48 -5.34 10.95
CA HIS A 37 24.55 -5.81 10.07
C HIS A 37 24.05 -6.69 8.90
N GLY A 38 22.92 -6.32 8.29
CA GLY A 38 22.32 -7.05 7.16
C GLY A 38 21.55 -8.32 7.53
N SER A 39 21.45 -8.65 8.83
CA SER A 39 20.67 -9.80 9.31
C SER A 39 19.49 -9.35 10.15
N LEU A 40 18.36 -10.02 9.97
CA LEU A 40 17.15 -9.73 10.73
C LEU A 40 17.25 -10.40 12.10
N VAL A 41 17.10 -9.63 13.17
CA VAL A 41 17.09 -10.13 14.54
C VAL A 41 15.80 -9.70 15.23
N LEU A 42 15.28 -10.53 16.13
CA LEU A 42 14.10 -10.17 16.89
C LEU A 42 14.41 -8.94 17.76
N ALA A 43 13.53 -7.94 17.73
CA ALA A 43 13.70 -6.74 18.54
C ALA A 43 13.61 -7.11 20.04
N GLN A 44 14.51 -6.58 20.85
CA GLN A 44 14.49 -6.82 22.31
C GLN A 44 13.18 -6.35 22.93
N GLN A 45 12.66 -5.23 22.45
CA GLN A 45 11.34 -4.72 22.78
C GLN A 45 10.42 -4.85 21.57
N GLN A 46 9.37 -5.66 21.71
CA GLN A 46 8.34 -5.79 20.68
C GLN A 46 7.44 -4.56 20.67
N LYS A 47 7.09 -4.06 19.47
CA LYS A 47 6.04 -3.04 19.34
C LYS A 47 4.69 -3.66 19.71
N PRO A 48 3.83 -2.96 20.48
CA PRO A 48 2.48 -3.44 20.73
C PRO A 48 1.69 -3.51 19.41
N LEU A 49 0.55 -4.20 19.44
CA LEU A 49 -0.42 -4.13 18.35
C LEU A 49 -0.82 -2.67 18.12
N ALA A 50 -0.84 -2.23 16.87
CA ALA A 50 -1.40 -0.95 16.49
C ALA A 50 -2.93 -1.05 16.66
N THR A 51 -3.52 -0.22 17.51
CA THR A 51 -4.97 -0.20 17.74
C THR A 51 -5.66 0.94 16.99
N SER A 52 -4.90 1.90 16.48
CA SER A 52 -5.36 3.03 15.69
C SER A 52 -4.41 3.33 14.54
N ASP A 53 -4.92 4.02 13.52
CA ASP A 53 -4.11 4.46 12.40
C ASP A 53 -3.21 5.65 12.84
N ARG A 54 -1.95 5.65 12.40
CA ARG A 54 -0.99 6.74 12.57
C ARG A 54 -0.64 7.32 11.21
N PHE A 55 -0.60 8.64 11.13
CA PHE A 55 -0.24 9.38 9.91
C PHE A 55 1.20 9.91 10.01
N HIS A 56 1.81 10.22 8.87
CA HIS A 56 3.15 10.85 8.85
C HIS A 56 3.13 12.32 9.32
N GLY A 57 1.97 12.96 9.25
CA GLY A 57 1.69 14.30 9.76
C GLY A 57 0.22 14.39 10.14
N GLU A 58 -0.45 15.47 9.75
CA GLU A 58 -1.87 15.64 10.06
C GLU A 58 -2.76 14.65 9.29
N PRO A 59 -3.80 14.07 9.93
CA PRO A 59 -4.81 13.26 9.25
C PRO A 59 -5.45 14.02 8.08
N ASN A 60 -5.77 13.32 6.99
CA ASN A 60 -6.32 13.86 5.74
C ASN A 60 -5.42 14.85 4.97
N LEU A 61 -4.29 15.29 5.54
CA LEU A 61 -3.28 16.13 4.87
C LEU A 61 -1.97 15.38 4.62
N SER A 62 -1.84 14.16 5.15
CA SER A 62 -0.67 13.31 4.99
C SER A 62 -1.06 11.84 4.82
N SER A 63 -0.15 11.04 4.27
CA SER A 63 -0.34 9.61 4.08
C SER A 63 -0.30 8.86 5.42
N VAL A 64 -1.00 7.72 5.45
CA VAL A 64 -1.00 6.82 6.60
C VAL A 64 0.37 6.14 6.70
N ALA A 65 0.99 6.22 7.88
CA ALA A 65 2.29 5.62 8.17
C ALA A 65 2.14 4.19 8.71
N GLU A 66 1.08 3.93 9.49
CA GLU A 66 0.76 2.63 10.07
C GLU A 66 -0.76 2.53 10.28
N GLU A 67 -1.36 1.41 9.92
CA GLU A 67 -2.78 1.13 10.20
C GLU A 67 -2.94 0.22 11.42
N SER A 68 -4.13 0.26 12.00
CA SER A 68 -4.55 -0.67 13.03
C SER A 68 -4.40 -2.13 12.59
N ASP A 69 -3.83 -2.95 13.46
CA ASP A 69 -3.73 -4.41 13.31
C ASP A 69 -5.10 -5.09 13.52
N LEU A 70 -6.12 -4.35 13.96
CA LEU A 70 -7.46 -4.87 14.29
C LEU A 70 -8.38 -5.02 13.06
N ALA A 71 -7.80 -5.36 11.91
CA ALA A 71 -8.55 -5.79 10.74
C ALA A 71 -9.15 -7.20 10.98
N PRO A 72 -10.48 -7.38 10.81
CA PRO A 72 -11.15 -8.68 10.93
C PRO A 72 -10.52 -9.78 10.09
N TYR A 73 -10.30 -9.51 8.80
CA TYR A 73 -9.76 -10.45 7.85
C TYR A 73 -9.13 -9.72 6.67
N LYS A 74 -7.96 -10.19 6.23
CA LYS A 74 -7.27 -9.71 5.02
C LYS A 74 -7.10 -10.88 4.03
N PRO A 75 -7.74 -10.83 2.85
CA PRO A 75 -7.60 -11.88 1.84
C PRO A 75 -6.20 -11.97 1.22
N PHE A 76 -5.39 -10.92 1.31
CA PHE A 76 -4.01 -10.89 0.80
C PHE A 76 -3.01 -10.42 1.85
N CYS A 77 -1.72 -10.64 1.58
CA CYS A 77 -0.64 -10.02 2.32
C CYS A 77 -0.31 -8.64 1.77
N ASP A 78 -0.42 -7.62 2.63
CA ASP A 78 0.03 -6.27 2.36
C ASP A 78 1.55 -6.19 2.44
N VAL A 79 2.21 -5.75 1.37
CA VAL A 79 3.65 -5.40 1.38
C VAL A 79 3.77 -3.89 1.46
N LEU A 80 4.22 -3.40 2.61
CA LEU A 80 4.34 -1.99 2.92
C LEU A 80 5.80 -1.61 3.09
N VAL A 81 6.22 -0.48 2.51
CA VAL A 81 7.56 0.08 2.73
C VAL A 81 7.47 1.56 3.08
N ASN A 82 7.94 1.89 4.28
CA ASN A 82 8.12 3.25 4.76
C ASN A 82 9.61 3.60 4.62
N GLY A 83 9.92 4.63 3.84
CA GLY A 83 11.32 4.95 3.58
C GLY A 83 11.53 6.15 2.68
N THR A 84 12.82 6.41 2.44
CA THR A 84 13.29 7.43 1.51
C THR A 84 13.98 6.74 0.34
N ALA A 85 13.66 7.17 -0.87
CA ALA A 85 14.38 6.74 -2.06
C ALA A 85 15.65 7.58 -2.21
N TYR A 86 16.79 6.95 -2.49
CA TYR A 86 18.10 7.59 -2.62
C TYR A 86 18.65 7.41 -4.03
N ALA A 87 19.19 8.48 -4.61
CA ALA A 87 19.82 8.43 -5.91
C ALA A 87 21.05 7.50 -5.88
N PRO A 88 21.36 6.79 -6.99
CA PRO A 88 22.51 5.90 -7.10
C PRO A 88 23.81 6.55 -6.62
N GLN A 89 24.54 5.85 -5.75
CA GLN A 89 25.77 6.33 -5.11
C GLN A 89 25.64 7.69 -4.38
N GLY A 90 24.42 8.09 -4.00
CA GLY A 90 24.15 9.39 -3.37
C GLY A 90 24.32 10.61 -4.29
N ARG A 91 24.52 10.40 -5.60
CA ARG A 91 24.75 11.49 -6.56
C ARG A 91 23.41 12.07 -7.03
N PRO A 92 23.18 13.40 -6.89
CA PRO A 92 21.95 14.00 -7.38
C PRO A 92 21.73 13.76 -8.88
N VAL A 93 20.59 13.20 -9.24
CA VAL A 93 20.20 12.93 -10.64
C VAL A 93 18.75 13.31 -10.89
N PRO A 94 18.37 13.70 -12.13
CA PRO A 94 17.00 14.10 -12.44
C PRO A 94 15.97 12.99 -12.21
N ARG A 95 16.38 11.73 -12.38
CA ARG A 95 15.52 10.56 -12.30
C ARG A 95 16.31 9.31 -11.94
N PHE A 96 15.76 8.49 -11.03
CA PHE A 96 16.29 7.18 -10.70
C PHE A 96 15.15 6.22 -10.32
N VAL A 97 15.47 4.94 -10.08
CA VAL A 97 14.49 3.92 -9.72
C VAL A 97 14.60 3.59 -8.24
N ALA A 98 13.45 3.47 -7.55
CA ALA A 98 13.36 2.79 -6.26
C ALA A 98 12.48 1.55 -6.42
N GLY A 99 12.78 0.47 -5.72
CA GLY A 99 12.10 -0.80 -5.97
C GLY A 99 12.04 -1.75 -4.79
N VAL A 100 11.03 -2.62 -4.82
CA VAL A 100 10.83 -3.73 -3.89
C VAL A 100 10.63 -4.99 -4.71
N ARG A 101 11.43 -6.01 -4.43
CA ARG A 101 11.27 -7.35 -5.00
C ARG A 101 11.22 -8.38 -3.88
N ILE A 102 10.29 -9.31 -3.98
CA ILE A 102 10.17 -10.45 -3.05
C ILE A 102 10.30 -11.73 -3.85
N VAL A 103 11.18 -12.61 -3.40
CA VAL A 103 11.36 -13.95 -3.97
C VAL A 103 11.09 -15.02 -2.90
N SER A 104 10.53 -16.14 -3.32
CA SER A 104 10.35 -17.29 -2.44
C SER A 104 11.70 -17.80 -1.92
N ALA A 105 11.67 -18.54 -0.80
CA ALA A 105 12.77 -19.44 -0.49
C ALA A 105 13.03 -20.40 -1.67
N PRO A 106 14.28 -20.87 -1.86
CA PRO A 106 14.58 -21.90 -2.86
C PRO A 106 13.70 -23.13 -2.61
N VAL A 107 13.05 -23.62 -3.67
CA VAL A 107 12.28 -24.86 -3.62
C VAL A 107 13.10 -25.93 -4.31
N GLN A 108 13.37 -27.03 -3.60
CA GLN A 108 13.96 -28.22 -4.19
C GLN A 108 12.93 -28.82 -5.15
N PRO A 109 13.26 -29.04 -6.44
CA PRO A 109 12.37 -29.79 -7.32
C PRO A 109 12.22 -31.23 -6.82
N ASP A 110 11.08 -31.86 -7.12
CA ASP A 110 10.76 -33.23 -6.69
C ASP A 110 11.73 -34.29 -7.26
N ASP A 111 12.51 -33.95 -8.29
CA ASP A 111 13.62 -34.76 -8.81
C ASP A 111 14.96 -34.33 -8.19
N ASP A 112 15.69 -35.28 -7.59
CA ASP A 112 16.98 -35.11 -6.87
C ASP A 112 18.11 -34.44 -7.69
N ALA A 113 17.93 -34.22 -8.99
CA ALA A 113 18.91 -33.62 -9.89
C ALA A 113 18.66 -32.14 -10.24
N GLY A 114 17.53 -31.56 -9.81
CA GLY A 114 17.16 -30.21 -10.26
C GLY A 114 17.78 -29.08 -9.42
N VAL A 115 18.19 -28.00 -10.08
CA VAL A 115 18.70 -26.79 -9.44
C VAL A 115 17.56 -26.12 -8.64
N PRO A 116 17.76 -25.77 -7.35
CA PRO A 116 16.76 -25.07 -6.57
C PRO A 116 16.29 -23.79 -7.29
N THR A 117 14.98 -23.67 -7.51
CA THR A 117 14.42 -22.50 -8.18
C THR A 117 13.80 -21.54 -7.17
N THR A 118 13.87 -20.25 -7.45
CA THR A 118 13.17 -19.20 -6.69
C THR A 118 12.08 -18.58 -7.55
N LYS A 119 10.91 -18.35 -6.97
CA LYS A 119 9.78 -17.70 -7.64
C LYS A 119 9.75 -16.21 -7.25
N VAL A 120 9.64 -15.32 -8.23
CA VAL A 120 9.35 -13.90 -7.96
C VAL A 120 7.89 -13.77 -7.53
N LEU A 121 7.66 -13.31 -6.31
CA LEU A 121 6.33 -13.09 -5.72
C LEU A 121 5.87 -11.65 -5.90
N LEU A 122 6.81 -10.70 -5.90
CA LEU A 122 6.58 -9.27 -6.13
C LEU A 122 7.79 -8.66 -6.83
N ASP A 123 7.58 -7.79 -7.81
CA ASP A 123 8.62 -6.90 -8.37
C ASP A 123 7.97 -5.58 -8.76
N ARG A 124 8.17 -4.56 -7.93
CA ARG A 124 7.58 -3.24 -8.12
C ARG A 124 8.66 -2.18 -8.09
N ARG A 125 8.56 -1.26 -9.04
CA ARG A 125 9.52 -0.20 -9.28
C ARG A 125 8.81 1.12 -9.49
N LEU A 126 9.28 2.13 -8.78
CA LEU A 126 8.86 3.51 -8.91
C LEU A 126 9.97 4.27 -9.64
N SER A 127 9.55 5.16 -10.55
CA SER A 127 10.43 6.19 -11.09
C SER A 127 10.36 7.39 -10.15
N ILE A 128 11.50 7.73 -9.57
CA ILE A 128 11.68 8.84 -8.64
C ILE A 128 12.33 9.99 -9.40
N MET A 129 11.76 11.18 -9.27
CA MET A 129 12.18 12.38 -9.98
C MET A 129 12.32 13.54 -9.00
N GLY A 130 13.16 14.51 -9.34
CA GLY A 130 13.15 15.78 -8.61
C GLY A 130 12.00 16.69 -9.01
N PRO A 131 11.95 17.91 -8.43
CA PRO A 131 10.90 18.87 -8.69
C PRO A 131 10.69 19.10 -10.19
N ARG A 132 9.43 18.99 -10.61
CA ARG A 132 8.99 19.30 -11.98
C ARG A 132 7.59 19.89 -11.96
N TYR A 133 7.23 20.57 -13.04
CA TYR A 133 6.03 21.39 -13.08
C TYR A 133 5.34 21.33 -14.44
N PHE A 134 4.01 21.37 -14.42
CA PHE A 134 3.23 21.78 -15.58
C PHE A 134 3.28 23.31 -15.63
N VAL A 135 3.86 23.87 -16.68
CA VAL A 135 3.99 25.32 -16.86
C VAL A 135 3.32 25.79 -18.14
N ARG A 136 2.62 26.92 -18.06
CA ARG A 136 2.05 27.56 -19.24
C ARG A 136 3.16 28.19 -20.09
N ARG A 137 3.08 28.03 -21.41
CA ARG A 137 4.02 28.66 -22.35
C ARG A 137 3.91 30.19 -22.31
N SER A 138 5.04 30.87 -22.51
CA SER A 138 5.12 32.34 -22.50
C SER A 138 4.24 33.00 -23.57
N MET A 139 4.04 34.33 -23.45
CA MET A 139 3.29 35.14 -24.43
C MET A 139 3.77 34.91 -25.88
N PHE A 140 5.08 34.84 -26.09
CA PHE A 140 5.70 34.62 -27.41
C PHE A 140 5.39 33.22 -27.98
N GLY A 141 5.40 32.18 -27.13
CA GLY A 141 4.99 30.84 -27.54
C GLY A 141 3.49 30.76 -27.87
N ARG A 142 2.65 31.56 -27.20
CA ARG A 142 1.20 31.61 -27.45
C ARG A 142 0.86 32.35 -28.76
N SER A 143 1.62 33.37 -29.15
CA SER A 143 1.44 34.05 -30.45
C SER A 143 1.77 33.14 -31.63
N MET A 144 2.85 32.35 -31.55
CA MET A 144 3.17 31.31 -32.54
C MET A 144 2.07 30.24 -32.64
N ASN A 145 1.55 29.79 -31.49
CA ASN A 145 0.44 28.86 -31.41
C ASN A 145 -0.83 29.42 -32.10
N ARG A 146 -1.17 30.69 -31.89
CA ARG A 146 -2.28 31.34 -32.60
C ARG A 146 -2.08 31.34 -34.11
N LEU A 147 -0.87 31.64 -34.58
CA LEU A 147 -0.52 31.59 -36.00
C LEU A 147 -0.66 30.18 -36.57
N ALA A 148 -0.15 29.16 -35.88
CA ALA A 148 -0.27 27.76 -36.32
C ALA A 148 -1.73 27.27 -36.34
N LYS A 149 -2.55 27.69 -35.38
CA LYS A 149 -4.00 27.40 -35.37
C LYS A 149 -4.70 28.06 -36.56
N VAL A 150 -4.39 29.32 -36.87
CA VAL A 150 -4.97 30.04 -38.00
C VAL A 150 -4.51 29.43 -39.34
N ALA A 151 -3.21 29.18 -39.49
CA ALA A 151 -2.62 28.59 -40.70
C ALA A 151 -3.12 27.17 -40.98
N SER A 152 -3.46 26.40 -39.94
CA SER A 152 -4.05 25.06 -40.06
C SER A 152 -5.58 25.07 -40.13
N LEU A 153 -6.24 26.22 -40.31
CA LEU A 153 -7.71 26.35 -40.30
C LEU A 153 -8.37 25.73 -39.03
N GLY A 154 -7.67 25.77 -37.90
CA GLY A 154 -8.14 25.23 -36.63
C GLY A 154 -7.93 23.72 -36.44
N ILE A 155 -7.32 23.01 -37.41
CA ILE A 155 -7.01 21.58 -37.32
C ILE A 155 -5.96 21.32 -36.23
N VAL A 156 -4.94 22.18 -36.12
CA VAL A 156 -3.93 22.07 -35.06
C VAL A 156 -4.35 22.91 -33.86
N ARG A 157 -4.60 22.25 -32.72
CA ARG A 157 -4.77 22.91 -31.41
C ARG A 157 -3.47 22.84 -30.65
N PRO A 158 -2.65 23.89 -30.68
CA PRO A 158 -1.35 23.84 -30.09
C PRO A 158 -1.44 23.84 -28.57
N ILE A 159 -0.53 23.09 -27.96
CA ILE A 159 -0.56 22.81 -26.52
C ILE A 159 0.05 24.00 -25.76
N ASP A 160 -0.77 24.66 -24.95
CA ASP A 160 -0.40 25.86 -24.18
C ASP A 160 0.42 25.55 -22.92
N TRP A 161 0.55 24.27 -22.55
CA TRP A 161 1.27 23.82 -21.37
C TRP A 161 2.47 22.96 -21.75
N ARG A 162 3.44 22.83 -20.85
CA ARG A 162 4.53 21.87 -20.99
C ARG A 162 4.90 21.31 -19.63
N LEU A 163 5.36 20.08 -19.60
CA LEU A 163 6.01 19.51 -18.42
C LEU A 163 7.49 19.89 -18.45
N THR A 164 8.00 20.45 -17.36
CA THR A 164 9.45 20.73 -17.24
C THR A 164 10.23 19.42 -17.06
N PRO A 165 11.49 19.35 -17.52
CA PRO A 165 12.38 18.29 -17.07
C PRO A 165 12.50 18.33 -15.52
N PRO A 166 12.68 17.18 -14.85
CA PRO A 166 12.90 17.15 -13.42
C PRO A 166 14.26 17.71 -13.05
N GLU A 167 14.31 18.44 -11.95
CA GLU A 167 15.56 18.91 -11.34
C GLU A 167 16.32 17.73 -10.69
N PRO A 168 17.66 17.76 -10.59
CA PRO A 168 18.40 16.73 -9.90
C PRO A 168 18.07 16.67 -8.41
N ILE A 169 17.87 15.47 -7.87
CA ILE A 169 17.68 15.22 -6.43
C ILE A 169 18.55 14.06 -5.95
N ALA A 170 18.98 14.14 -4.69
CA ALA A 170 19.71 13.05 -4.02
C ALA A 170 18.77 12.07 -3.32
N ALA A 171 17.61 12.54 -2.85
CA ALA A 171 16.68 11.72 -2.08
C ALA A 171 15.24 12.26 -2.13
N LEU A 172 14.25 11.38 -1.95
CA LEU A 172 12.83 11.73 -1.83
C LEU A 172 12.09 10.72 -0.94
N PRO A 173 11.32 11.13 0.08
CA PRO A 173 10.46 10.21 0.82
C PRO A 173 9.47 9.51 -0.12
N VAL A 174 9.32 8.18 0.00
CA VAL A 174 8.41 7.40 -0.85
C VAL A 174 6.99 7.50 -0.29
N ARG A 175 6.35 8.62 -0.58
CA ARG A 175 5.09 9.07 0.03
C ARG A 175 4.08 9.48 -1.05
N TYR A 176 2.79 9.22 -0.82
CA TYR A 176 1.74 9.48 -1.81
C TYR A 176 1.52 10.96 -2.10
N GLU A 177 1.97 11.84 -1.20
CA GLU A 177 2.04 13.29 -1.38
C GLU A 177 2.90 13.68 -2.57
N TYR A 178 3.82 12.82 -3.02
CA TYR A 178 4.67 13.07 -4.18
C TYR A 178 4.20 12.34 -5.45
N ALA A 179 3.13 11.55 -5.35
CA ALA A 179 2.54 10.81 -6.46
C ALA A 179 1.41 11.62 -7.14
N TRP A 180 0.88 11.10 -8.26
CA TRP A 180 -0.30 11.69 -8.91
C TRP A 180 -1.48 11.79 -7.95
N GLY A 181 -2.09 12.97 -7.87
CA GLY A 181 -3.22 13.23 -6.99
C GLY A 181 -3.40 14.72 -6.70
N GLY A 182 -4.12 15.03 -5.61
CA GLY A 182 -4.32 16.38 -5.10
C GLY A 182 -5.78 16.82 -5.13
N GLN A 183 -6.00 18.11 -4.90
CA GLN A 183 -7.31 18.72 -4.81
C GLN A 183 -7.35 20.10 -5.49
N CYS A 184 -8.52 20.44 -6.02
CA CYS A 184 -8.86 21.78 -6.50
C CYS A 184 -9.81 22.43 -5.50
N ARG A 185 -9.26 23.25 -4.59
CA ARG A 185 -10.01 23.94 -3.54
C ARG A 185 -9.88 25.45 -3.69
N ILE A 186 -10.99 26.18 -3.62
CA ILE A 186 -11.03 27.64 -3.57
C ILE A 186 -11.91 28.07 -2.40
N ASP A 187 -11.30 28.62 -1.36
CA ASP A 187 -11.99 29.11 -0.17
C ASP A 187 -12.74 30.42 -0.44
N ALA A 188 -13.71 30.74 0.42
CA ALA A 188 -14.53 31.95 0.29
C ALA A 188 -13.71 33.24 0.29
N GLN A 189 -12.61 33.28 1.05
CA GLN A 189 -11.76 34.47 1.15
C GLN A 189 -10.77 34.61 -0.03
N ASP A 190 -10.60 33.59 -0.88
CA ASP A 190 -9.70 33.64 -2.03
C ASP A 190 -10.25 34.59 -3.12
N PRO A 191 -9.46 35.54 -3.66
CA PRO A 191 -9.85 36.36 -4.81
C PRO A 191 -10.33 35.59 -6.05
N ALA A 192 -9.94 34.32 -6.20
CA ALA A 192 -10.40 33.41 -7.24
C ALA A 192 -11.85 32.96 -7.06
N SER A 193 -12.44 33.04 -5.86
CA SER A 193 -13.82 32.66 -5.58
C SER A 193 -14.84 33.37 -6.50
N LYS A 194 -14.58 34.65 -6.79
CA LYS A 194 -15.39 35.47 -7.72
C LYS A 194 -15.38 34.97 -9.17
N ARG A 195 -14.37 34.19 -9.54
CA ARG A 195 -14.17 33.64 -10.89
C ARG A 195 -14.64 32.19 -11.03
N VAL A 196 -15.08 31.56 -9.94
CA VAL A 196 -15.59 30.18 -9.96
C VAL A 196 -16.96 30.15 -10.66
N PRO A 197 -17.12 29.39 -11.76
CA PRO A 197 -18.40 29.25 -12.44
C PRO A 197 -19.45 28.59 -11.53
N LYS A 198 -20.72 29.00 -11.64
CA LYS A 198 -21.81 28.51 -10.78
C LYS A 198 -21.91 26.97 -10.75
N ALA A 199 -21.67 26.31 -11.88
CA ALA A 199 -21.74 24.86 -12.01
C ALA A 199 -20.67 24.08 -11.22
N PHE A 200 -19.62 24.74 -10.73
CA PHE A 200 -18.56 24.11 -9.92
C PHE A 200 -18.59 24.59 -8.45
N ARG A 201 -19.54 25.45 -8.09
CA ARG A 201 -19.70 25.86 -6.69
C ARG A 201 -20.41 24.76 -5.93
N LEU A 202 -20.07 24.58 -4.67
CA LEU A 202 -20.76 23.64 -3.80
C LEU A 202 -22.24 24.05 -3.67
N ASP A 203 -23.15 23.12 -3.93
CA ASP A 203 -24.57 23.31 -3.64
C ASP A 203 -24.88 23.11 -2.14
N ASP A 204 -26.11 23.41 -1.73
CA ASP A 204 -26.52 23.36 -0.32
C ASP A 204 -26.35 21.96 0.30
N LYS A 205 -26.52 20.89 -0.49
CA LYS A 205 -26.34 19.52 -0.01
C LYS A 205 -24.86 19.22 0.19
N GLN A 206 -24.02 19.58 -0.77
CA GLN A 206 -22.58 19.41 -0.70
C GLN A 206 -21.97 20.22 0.44
N GLN A 207 -22.46 21.44 0.68
CA GLN A 207 -22.05 22.26 1.82
C GLN A 207 -22.42 21.59 3.15
N ALA A 208 -23.64 21.07 3.28
CA ALA A 208 -24.12 20.45 4.52
C ALA A 208 -23.32 19.19 4.93
N VAL A 209 -22.73 18.47 3.97
CA VAL A 209 -21.94 17.25 4.24
C VAL A 209 -20.43 17.44 4.07
N HIS A 210 -19.97 18.68 3.80
CA HIS A 210 -18.54 18.94 3.61
C HIS A 210 -17.78 18.70 4.92
N PRO A 211 -16.59 18.05 4.91
CA PRO A 211 -15.86 17.76 6.15
C PRO A 211 -15.41 19.03 6.90
N ASP A 212 -15.08 20.09 6.17
CA ASP A 212 -14.62 21.36 6.78
C ASP A 212 -15.77 22.36 6.94
N GLN A 213 -16.64 22.12 7.92
CA GLN A 213 -17.79 22.99 8.21
C GLN A 213 -17.37 24.39 8.69
N ASP A 214 -16.26 24.51 9.41
CA ASP A 214 -15.77 25.80 9.96
C ASP A 214 -15.20 26.74 8.89
N ASN A 215 -14.75 26.19 7.76
CA ASN A 215 -14.19 26.95 6.65
C ASN A 215 -14.64 26.33 5.31
N LEU A 216 -15.94 26.48 5.03
CA LEU A 216 -16.55 25.95 3.81
C LEU A 216 -15.95 26.60 2.55
N PRO A 217 -15.39 25.80 1.62
CA PRO A 217 -14.89 26.33 0.37
C PRO A 217 -16.04 26.67 -0.60
N VAL A 218 -15.81 27.61 -1.50
CA VAL A 218 -16.78 27.95 -2.55
C VAL A 218 -16.86 26.84 -3.60
N ALA A 219 -15.74 26.20 -3.89
CA ALA A 219 -15.65 25.04 -4.78
C ALA A 219 -14.54 24.12 -4.28
N HIS A 220 -14.82 22.82 -4.31
CA HIS A 220 -13.87 21.81 -3.90
C HIS A 220 -14.08 20.51 -4.67
N THR A 221 -13.03 20.06 -5.36
CA THR A 221 -12.96 18.72 -5.97
C THR A 221 -11.64 18.07 -5.59
N VAL A 222 -11.64 16.75 -5.48
CA VAL A 222 -10.46 15.97 -5.08
C VAL A 222 -10.19 14.87 -6.10
N CYS A 223 -8.92 14.52 -6.29
CA CYS A 223 -8.56 13.26 -6.93
C CYS A 223 -8.86 12.13 -5.94
N GLU A 224 -9.98 11.43 -6.12
CA GLU A 224 -10.48 10.50 -5.11
C GLU A 224 -9.55 9.30 -4.84
N ASP A 225 -8.66 8.97 -5.77
CA ASP A 225 -7.66 7.91 -5.61
C ASP A 225 -6.44 8.36 -4.80
N ASN A 226 -6.19 9.67 -4.68
CA ASN A 226 -5.13 10.26 -3.86
C ASN A 226 -5.35 11.76 -3.67
N PRO A 227 -6.18 12.19 -2.69
CA PRO A 227 -6.52 13.60 -2.48
C PRO A 227 -5.34 14.48 -2.04
N ILE A 228 -4.27 13.87 -1.52
CA ILE A 228 -3.10 14.57 -0.93
C ILE A 228 -1.91 14.64 -1.89
N GLY A 229 -2.03 14.08 -3.10
CA GLY A 229 -0.95 14.04 -4.09
C GLY A 229 -0.71 15.35 -4.84
N LEU A 230 0.01 15.26 -5.96
CA LEU A 230 0.38 16.40 -6.80
C LEU A 230 -0.15 16.28 -8.23
N GLY A 231 -0.43 17.43 -8.84
CA GLY A 231 -0.69 17.55 -10.27
C GLY A 231 -2.17 17.54 -10.68
N PHE A 232 -3.09 17.14 -9.82
CA PHE A 232 -4.53 17.21 -10.10
C PHE A 232 -4.97 18.68 -10.19
N ALA A 233 -5.38 19.11 -11.38
CA ALA A 233 -5.82 20.48 -11.63
C ALA A 233 -6.87 20.48 -12.74
N GLU A 234 -8.12 20.73 -12.37
CA GLU A 234 -9.22 20.81 -13.33
C GLU A 234 -9.25 22.14 -14.07
N ARG A 235 -9.85 22.13 -15.26
CA ARG A 235 -9.90 23.32 -16.11
C ARG A 235 -10.62 24.51 -15.47
N TRP A 236 -11.68 24.28 -14.69
CA TRP A 236 -12.38 25.34 -13.98
C TRP A 236 -11.46 25.99 -12.94
N PHE A 237 -10.68 25.18 -12.22
CA PHE A 237 -9.74 25.62 -11.20
C PHE A 237 -8.61 26.44 -11.82
N LEU A 238 -8.01 25.95 -12.91
CA LEU A 238 -6.97 26.67 -13.65
C LEU A 238 -7.48 28.02 -14.20
N ALA A 239 -8.72 28.06 -14.70
CA ALA A 239 -9.34 29.29 -15.20
C ALA A 239 -9.64 30.28 -14.07
N ALA A 240 -10.18 29.79 -12.96
CA ALA A 240 -10.53 30.59 -11.79
C ALA A 240 -9.28 31.17 -11.12
N THR A 241 -8.24 30.37 -10.88
CA THR A 241 -7.01 30.81 -10.19
C THR A 241 -6.07 31.60 -11.09
N LYS A 242 -6.06 31.34 -12.41
CA LYS A 242 -5.07 31.84 -13.39
C LYS A 242 -3.64 31.39 -13.08
N GLN A 243 -3.46 30.26 -12.40
CA GLN A 243 -2.13 29.71 -12.16
C GLN A 243 -1.39 29.43 -13.46
N GLN A 244 -0.10 29.77 -13.48
CA GLN A 244 0.80 29.55 -14.64
C GLN A 244 1.70 28.33 -14.44
N LYS A 245 1.69 27.75 -13.23
CA LYS A 245 2.59 26.71 -12.77
C LYS A 245 1.83 25.82 -11.79
N ILE A 246 1.86 24.51 -12.04
CA ILE A 246 1.30 23.45 -11.17
C ILE A 246 2.43 22.47 -10.88
N ALA A 247 2.62 22.08 -9.63
CA ALA A 247 3.56 21.02 -9.27
C ALA A 247 3.14 19.70 -9.92
N ALA A 248 4.09 19.01 -10.55
CA ALA A 248 3.85 17.70 -11.16
C ALA A 248 4.40 16.59 -10.24
N PRO A 249 3.85 15.37 -10.31
CA PRO A 249 4.32 14.24 -9.50
C PRO A 249 5.81 13.98 -9.67
N GLN A 250 6.44 13.64 -8.55
CA GLN A 250 7.83 13.20 -8.45
C GLN A 250 7.94 11.67 -8.36
N ILE A 251 6.82 10.99 -8.06
CA ILE A 251 6.71 9.53 -8.02
C ILE A 251 5.68 9.08 -9.06
N GLU A 252 6.10 8.17 -9.94
CA GLU A 252 5.23 7.51 -10.92
C GLU A 252 5.62 6.03 -11.07
N ALA A 253 4.70 5.22 -11.62
CA ALA A 253 5.03 3.83 -11.96
C ALA A 253 6.10 3.81 -13.06
N SER A 254 7.15 2.99 -12.91
CA SER A 254 8.30 3.01 -13.83
C SER A 254 7.96 2.62 -15.28
N SER A 255 6.82 1.98 -15.53
CA SER A 255 6.39 1.52 -16.86
C SER A 255 5.56 2.54 -17.64
N GLU A 256 5.01 3.58 -16.99
CA GLU A 256 4.03 4.50 -17.59
C GLU A 256 4.31 5.96 -17.19
N PRO A 257 5.21 6.66 -17.89
CA PRO A 257 5.57 8.02 -17.54
C PRO A 257 4.43 9.00 -17.80
N ILE A 258 4.28 9.97 -16.90
CA ILE A 258 3.26 11.03 -17.03
C ILE A 258 3.64 11.97 -18.19
N SER A 259 2.70 12.17 -19.11
CA SER A 259 2.84 13.08 -20.24
C SER A 259 1.98 14.33 -20.09
N ILE A 260 2.32 15.37 -20.86
CA ILE A 260 1.49 16.59 -20.90
C ILE A 260 0.10 16.31 -21.51
N GLN A 261 0.01 15.37 -22.45
CA GLN A 261 -1.24 14.97 -23.08
C GLN A 261 -2.16 14.29 -22.06
N ALA A 262 -1.62 13.39 -21.24
CA ALA A 262 -2.35 12.74 -20.17
C ALA A 262 -2.89 13.77 -19.18
N TRP A 263 -2.05 14.70 -18.72
CA TRP A 263 -2.44 15.76 -17.80
C TRP A 263 -3.54 16.66 -18.36
N LEU A 264 -3.45 17.06 -19.63
CA LEU A 264 -4.49 17.85 -20.28
C LEU A 264 -5.80 17.08 -20.46
N ALA A 265 -5.74 15.77 -20.69
CA ALA A 265 -6.94 14.93 -20.72
C ALA A 265 -7.62 14.94 -19.33
N ALA A 266 -6.85 14.73 -18.26
CA ALA A 266 -7.35 14.79 -16.87
C ALA A 266 -7.91 16.16 -16.49
N ALA A 267 -7.26 17.25 -16.88
CA ALA A 267 -7.78 18.60 -16.66
C ALA A 267 -9.14 18.85 -17.33
N ASN A 268 -9.49 18.08 -18.37
CA ASN A 268 -10.80 18.10 -19.02
C ASN A 268 -11.72 16.94 -18.56
N GLY A 269 -11.45 16.36 -17.39
CA GLY A 269 -12.30 15.32 -16.77
C GLY A 269 -12.15 13.91 -17.37
N ARG A 270 -11.08 13.64 -18.15
CA ARG A 270 -10.83 12.32 -18.73
C ARG A 270 -9.78 11.55 -17.94
N THR A 271 -10.06 10.29 -17.62
CA THR A 271 -9.08 9.40 -17.01
C THR A 271 -7.97 9.02 -17.99
N HIS A 272 -6.76 8.80 -17.49
CA HIS A 272 -5.64 8.31 -18.30
C HIS A 272 -4.84 7.23 -17.53
N PRO A 273 -4.47 6.10 -18.14
CA PRO A 273 -3.79 5.00 -17.43
C PRO A 273 -2.50 5.39 -16.70
N SER A 274 -1.71 6.31 -17.28
CA SER A 274 -0.47 6.81 -16.68
C SER A 274 -0.68 7.73 -15.47
N LEU A 275 -1.91 8.16 -15.20
CA LEU A 275 -2.25 9.08 -14.12
C LEU A 275 -2.85 8.30 -12.95
N ARG A 276 -2.03 7.45 -12.34
CA ARG A 276 -2.38 6.66 -11.16
C ARG A 276 -1.44 7.02 -10.02
N SER A 277 -1.97 7.01 -8.81
CA SER A 277 -1.16 7.12 -7.62
C SER A 277 -0.25 5.89 -7.51
N ALA A 278 1.05 6.10 -7.27
CA ALA A 278 2.05 5.05 -7.17
C ALA A 278 2.86 5.25 -5.89
N GLY A 279 3.07 4.18 -5.13
CA GLY A 279 3.77 4.23 -3.85
C GLY A 279 3.92 2.84 -3.25
N PHE A 280 4.64 2.77 -2.14
CA PHE A 280 4.81 1.54 -1.34
C PHE A 280 4.14 1.61 0.03
N GLY A 281 3.59 2.78 0.40
CA GLY A 281 2.89 2.97 1.66
C GLY A 281 1.41 2.55 1.62
N ILE A 282 0.70 2.88 2.69
CA ILE A 282 -0.71 2.52 2.87
C ILE A 282 -1.63 3.48 2.10
N VAL A 283 -2.57 2.92 1.34
CA VAL A 283 -3.69 3.62 0.73
C VAL A 283 -4.77 3.82 1.80
N ALA A 284 -5.15 5.07 2.08
CA ALA A 284 -6.10 5.35 3.16
C ALA A 284 -7.51 4.78 2.86
N LYS A 285 -8.22 4.35 3.92
CA LYS A 285 -9.58 3.79 3.84
C LYS A 285 -10.60 4.71 3.14
N ALA A 286 -10.43 6.02 3.27
CA ALA A 286 -11.32 7.02 2.69
C ALA A 286 -11.11 7.22 1.17
N TRP A 287 -10.03 6.71 0.59
CA TRP A 287 -9.74 6.86 -0.84
C TRP A 287 -10.61 5.90 -1.65
N ARG A 288 -10.96 6.30 -2.87
CA ARG A 288 -11.93 5.59 -3.73
C ARG A 288 -11.65 4.09 -3.82
N SER A 289 -10.40 3.69 -4.08
CA SER A 289 -9.99 2.30 -4.24
C SER A 289 -10.31 1.38 -3.05
N ARG A 290 -10.42 1.92 -1.84
CA ARG A 290 -10.88 1.18 -0.65
C ARG A 290 -12.32 1.50 -0.30
N ARG A 291 -12.74 2.76 -0.39
CA ARG A 291 -14.10 3.19 -0.06
C ARG A 291 -15.16 2.44 -0.87
N GLU A 292 -14.90 2.13 -2.14
CA GLU A 292 -15.81 1.32 -2.98
C GLU A 292 -15.97 -0.14 -2.49
N LEU A 293 -15.04 -0.63 -1.66
CA LEU A 293 -15.07 -1.99 -1.09
C LEU A 293 -15.82 -2.05 0.25
N ALA A 294 -16.13 -0.89 0.85
CA ALA A 294 -16.85 -0.82 2.12
C ALA A 294 -18.33 -1.20 1.99
N GLY A 295 -18.84 -1.34 0.76
CA GLY A 295 -20.25 -1.60 0.49
C GLY A 295 -21.13 -0.35 0.57
N THR A 296 -22.43 -0.54 0.36
CA THR A 296 -23.42 0.53 0.26
C THR A 296 -24.10 0.78 1.60
N TYR A 297 -23.93 1.97 2.16
CA TYR A 297 -24.57 2.43 3.41
C TYR A 297 -25.65 3.48 3.10
N ASP A 298 -26.80 3.03 2.61
CA ASP A 298 -27.96 3.87 2.29
C ASP A 298 -29.11 3.71 3.32
N ASP A 299 -30.23 4.37 3.06
CA ASP A 299 -31.42 4.31 3.94
C ASP A 299 -31.97 2.88 4.06
N ALA A 300 -31.81 2.03 3.04
CA ALA A 300 -32.24 0.64 3.08
C ALA A 300 -31.34 -0.18 4.01
N TRP A 301 -30.01 -0.02 3.92
CA TRP A 301 -29.09 -0.60 4.90
C TRP A 301 -29.42 -0.14 6.32
N LEU A 302 -29.70 1.16 6.52
CA LEU A 302 -30.02 1.71 7.83
C LEU A 302 -31.31 1.10 8.42
N ALA A 303 -32.34 0.90 7.59
CA ALA A 303 -33.63 0.36 8.01
C ALA A 303 -33.61 -1.14 8.27
N GLU A 304 -32.86 -1.91 7.47
CA GLU A 304 -33.00 -3.38 7.43
C GLU A 304 -31.78 -4.15 7.95
N ARG A 305 -30.59 -3.54 7.94
CA ARG A 305 -29.32 -4.25 8.19
C ARG A 305 -28.51 -3.70 9.36
N HIS A 306 -28.62 -2.42 9.68
CA HIS A 306 -27.90 -1.82 10.80
C HIS A 306 -28.11 -2.65 12.10
N PRO A 307 -27.05 -3.01 12.85
CA PRO A 307 -25.65 -2.55 12.75
C PRO A 307 -24.70 -3.47 11.95
N GLY A 308 -25.23 -4.44 11.19
CA GLY A 308 -24.43 -5.36 10.38
C GLY A 308 -23.74 -4.71 9.18
N LEU A 309 -22.78 -5.42 8.58
CA LEU A 309 -22.13 -4.98 7.33
C LEU A 309 -23.14 -4.99 6.16
N PRO A 310 -22.95 -4.11 5.15
CA PRO A 310 -23.65 -4.23 3.87
C PRO A 310 -23.39 -5.58 3.19
N ASP A 311 -24.35 -6.06 2.40
CA ASP A 311 -24.23 -7.33 1.68
C ASP A 311 -23.14 -7.32 0.60
N ASP A 312 -22.86 -6.14 0.04
CA ASP A 312 -21.82 -5.90 -0.97
C ASP A 312 -20.46 -5.53 -0.37
N PHE A 313 -20.28 -5.62 0.95
CA PHE A 313 -19.00 -5.39 1.62
C PHE A 313 -17.95 -6.42 1.16
N GLN A 314 -16.77 -5.94 0.77
CA GLN A 314 -15.65 -6.77 0.33
C GLN A 314 -14.49 -6.69 1.33
N PHE A 315 -14.04 -7.83 1.85
CA PHE A 315 -12.96 -7.88 2.85
C PHE A 315 -11.62 -7.30 2.37
N GLN A 316 -11.41 -7.17 1.05
CA GLN A 316 -10.31 -6.43 0.46
C GLN A 316 -10.25 -4.97 0.95
N TYR A 317 -11.35 -4.40 1.47
CA TYR A 317 -11.37 -3.14 2.20
C TYR A 317 -10.29 -3.06 3.29
N TRP A 318 -9.97 -4.18 3.94
CA TRP A 318 -8.99 -4.25 5.01
C TRP A 318 -7.54 -4.39 4.55
N ASN A 319 -7.29 -4.67 3.26
CA ASN A 319 -5.96 -4.59 2.69
C ASN A 319 -5.57 -3.12 2.49
N GLY A 320 -4.50 -2.68 3.17
CA GLY A 320 -4.03 -1.29 3.14
C GLY A 320 -2.99 -1.03 2.05
N ALA A 321 -2.30 -2.06 1.54
CA ALA A 321 -1.34 -1.88 0.47
C ALA A 321 -2.06 -1.56 -0.85
N HIS A 322 -1.42 -0.79 -1.73
CA HIS A 322 -1.90 -0.64 -3.10
C HIS A 322 -2.07 -2.03 -3.75
N PRO A 323 -3.09 -2.30 -4.60
CA PRO A 323 -3.32 -3.65 -5.16
C PRO A 323 -2.10 -4.30 -5.82
N LEU A 324 -1.23 -3.49 -6.44
CA LEU A 324 0.03 -3.97 -7.03
C LEU A 324 1.10 -4.37 -5.99
N MET A 325 0.93 -3.99 -4.74
CA MET A 325 1.76 -4.31 -3.57
C MET A 325 1.10 -5.34 -2.65
N GLN A 326 0.04 -6.01 -3.11
CA GLN A 326 -0.59 -7.14 -2.42
C GLN A 326 -0.12 -8.44 -3.07
N VAL A 327 0.16 -9.45 -2.25
CA VAL A 327 0.60 -10.79 -2.67
C VAL A 327 -0.19 -11.87 -1.94
N PRO A 328 -0.23 -13.12 -2.42
CA PRO A 328 -0.69 -14.23 -1.59
C PRO A 328 0.05 -14.26 -0.24
N HIS A 329 -0.59 -14.78 0.82
CA HIS A 329 0.01 -14.82 2.15
C HIS A 329 1.43 -15.42 2.10
N LEU A 330 2.38 -14.66 2.64
CA LEU A 330 3.78 -15.04 2.65
C LEU A 330 3.99 -16.18 3.66
N LYS A 331 5.00 -17.02 3.43
CA LYS A 331 5.36 -18.16 4.28
C LYS A 331 6.28 -17.76 5.44
N GLY A 332 6.78 -16.53 5.44
CA GLY A 332 7.69 -16.00 6.46
C GLY A 332 9.15 -16.40 6.25
N ASN A 333 9.51 -16.97 5.09
CA ASN A 333 10.87 -17.39 4.74
C ASN A 333 11.36 -16.79 3.40
N GLU A 334 10.63 -15.81 2.87
CA GLU A 334 10.97 -15.10 1.65
C GLU A 334 12.22 -14.24 1.81
N THR A 335 12.82 -13.87 0.67
CA THR A 335 13.86 -12.83 0.62
C THR A 335 13.27 -11.56 0.00
N ILE A 336 13.43 -10.45 0.70
CA ILE A 336 13.08 -9.11 0.26
C ILE A 336 14.33 -8.42 -0.26
N LEU A 337 14.23 -7.79 -1.41
CA LEU A 337 15.25 -6.94 -2.00
C LEU A 337 14.69 -5.52 -2.13
N LEU A 338 15.38 -4.57 -1.54
CA LEU A 338 15.09 -3.15 -1.68
C LEU A 338 16.14 -2.51 -2.58
N THR A 339 15.71 -1.79 -3.61
CA THR A 339 16.59 -1.04 -4.52
C THR A 339 16.45 0.44 -4.21
N ASN A 340 17.56 1.10 -3.90
CA ASN A 340 17.66 2.55 -3.65
C ASN A 340 16.71 3.06 -2.56
N LEU A 341 16.40 2.24 -1.54
CA LEU A 341 15.55 2.62 -0.40
C LEU A 341 16.33 2.75 0.91
N VAL A 342 17.66 2.62 0.85
CA VAL A 342 18.60 2.94 1.92
C VAL A 342 19.80 3.69 1.31
N PRO A 343 20.49 4.54 2.08
CA PRO A 343 21.71 5.19 1.62
C PRO A 343 22.79 4.18 1.19
N ALA A 344 23.64 4.59 0.26
CA ALA A 344 24.84 3.83 -0.07
C ALA A 344 25.74 3.67 1.17
N GLY A 345 26.21 2.45 1.43
CA GLY A 345 27.03 2.14 2.59
C GLY A 345 26.25 1.72 3.84
N THR A 346 24.92 1.67 3.80
CA THR A 346 24.13 1.05 4.88
C THR A 346 24.59 -0.39 5.12
N PRO A 347 24.85 -0.82 6.38
CA PRO A 347 25.31 -2.18 6.67
C PRO A 347 24.40 -3.26 6.09
N GLY A 348 24.98 -4.22 5.37
CA GLY A 348 24.24 -5.28 4.69
C GLY A 348 23.70 -4.92 3.29
N SER A 349 23.91 -3.68 2.84
CA SER A 349 23.64 -3.29 1.45
C SER A 349 24.85 -3.51 0.54
N THR A 350 24.60 -3.70 -0.74
CA THR A 350 25.60 -3.77 -1.81
C THR A 350 25.30 -2.74 -2.89
N ILE A 351 26.27 -2.50 -3.78
CA ILE A 351 26.07 -1.65 -4.96
C ILE A 351 26.05 -2.54 -6.20
N ASP A 352 25.02 -2.39 -7.04
CA ASP A 352 24.94 -3.11 -8.32
C ASP A 352 25.79 -2.44 -9.42
N GLU A 353 25.88 -3.07 -10.60
CA GLU A 353 26.63 -2.55 -11.76
C GLU A 353 26.15 -1.18 -12.24
N ARG A 354 24.90 -0.80 -11.92
CA ARG A 354 24.30 0.48 -12.29
C ARG A 354 24.47 1.54 -11.20
N GLY A 355 25.16 1.22 -10.11
CA GLY A 355 25.38 2.11 -8.97
C GLY A 355 24.20 2.17 -7.99
N ASN A 356 23.18 1.32 -8.14
CA ASN A 356 22.06 1.28 -7.22
C ASN A 356 22.45 0.58 -5.93
N THR A 357 21.93 1.07 -4.80
CA THR A 357 22.07 0.41 -3.51
C THR A 357 21.02 -0.69 -3.37
N ILE A 358 21.45 -1.91 -3.08
CA ILE A 358 20.60 -3.08 -2.91
C ILE A 358 20.70 -3.56 -1.47
N LEU A 359 19.58 -3.58 -0.75
CA LEU A 359 19.49 -4.18 0.59
C LEU A 359 18.71 -5.49 0.51
N ARG A 360 19.34 -6.59 0.94
CA ARG A 360 18.73 -7.92 0.98
C ARG A 360 18.34 -8.27 2.41
N ILE A 361 17.09 -8.66 2.63
CA ILE A 361 16.55 -9.06 3.92
C ILE A 361 15.94 -10.45 3.78
N ALA A 362 16.46 -11.43 4.50
CA ALA A 362 15.86 -12.76 4.59
C ALA A 362 14.89 -12.81 5.77
N LEU A 363 13.66 -13.26 5.54
CA LEU A 363 12.70 -13.50 6.61
C LEU A 363 13.10 -14.75 7.42
N PRO A 364 12.78 -14.80 8.72
CA PRO A 364 13.40 -15.75 9.65
C PRO A 364 12.80 -17.17 9.61
N GLY A 365 11.81 -17.43 8.75
CA GLY A 365 11.14 -18.73 8.63
C GLY A 365 10.15 -19.06 9.75
N HIS A 366 9.81 -18.07 10.56
CA HIS A 366 8.91 -18.18 11.71
C HIS A 366 7.49 -18.66 11.30
N LEU A 367 6.89 -19.55 12.11
CA LEU A 367 5.55 -20.10 11.87
C LEU A 367 4.68 -20.07 13.14
N PRO A 368 3.97 -18.97 13.41
CA PRO A 368 2.96 -18.94 14.45
C PRO A 368 1.77 -19.84 14.10
N MET A 369 1.30 -20.61 15.07
CA MET A 369 0.19 -21.56 14.91
C MET A 369 -0.77 -21.52 16.10
N GLY A 370 -2.03 -21.84 15.84
CA GLY A 370 -3.11 -21.88 16.81
C GLY A 370 -3.51 -23.30 17.19
N TRP A 371 -3.54 -23.60 18.48
CA TRP A 371 -4.14 -24.82 19.02
C TRP A 371 -5.58 -24.51 19.39
N VAL A 372 -6.52 -25.14 18.69
CA VAL A 372 -7.95 -24.91 18.82
C VAL A 372 -8.58 -26.07 19.56
N TYR A 373 -8.92 -25.84 20.82
CA TYR A 373 -9.57 -26.83 21.67
C TYR A 373 -11.09 -26.71 21.50
N THR A 374 -11.69 -27.78 20.97
CA THR A 374 -13.15 -27.94 20.84
C THR A 374 -13.63 -28.99 21.84
N ASP A 375 -14.95 -29.14 21.98
CA ASP A 375 -15.58 -30.13 22.84
C ASP A 375 -15.19 -31.58 22.49
N GLN A 376 -14.79 -31.82 21.24
CA GLN A 376 -14.58 -33.16 20.69
C GLN A 376 -13.12 -33.45 20.36
N THR A 377 -12.37 -32.44 19.91
CA THR A 377 -11.02 -32.62 19.35
C THR A 377 -10.12 -31.40 19.58
N LEU A 378 -8.81 -31.63 19.55
CA LEU A 378 -7.81 -30.59 19.31
C LEU A 378 -7.60 -30.44 17.79
N LYS A 379 -7.70 -29.21 17.29
CA LYS A 379 -7.38 -28.85 15.90
C LYS A 379 -6.24 -27.84 15.85
N PHE A 380 -5.57 -27.74 14.71
CA PHE A 380 -4.53 -26.75 14.48
C PHE A 380 -4.97 -25.77 13.40
N ALA A 381 -4.72 -24.49 13.61
CA ALA A 381 -5.00 -23.43 12.65
C ALA A 381 -3.73 -22.62 12.37
N PRO A 382 -3.27 -22.50 11.11
CA PRO A 382 -2.16 -21.62 10.80
C PRO A 382 -2.60 -20.16 11.01
N LEU A 383 -1.68 -19.31 11.50
CA LEU A 383 -1.84 -17.88 11.33
C LEU A 383 -1.16 -17.50 10.02
N LEU A 384 -1.86 -16.77 9.15
CA LEU A 384 -1.37 -16.36 7.84
C LEU A 384 -0.63 -15.01 7.97
N LEU A 385 0.55 -14.89 7.37
CA LEU A 385 1.26 -13.60 7.29
C LEU A 385 0.54 -12.71 6.28
N ASP A 386 -0.19 -11.72 6.78
CA ASP A 386 -1.03 -10.84 5.98
C ASP A 386 -0.57 -9.38 5.94
N THR A 387 0.46 -9.03 6.71
CA THR A 387 1.11 -7.72 6.60
C THR A 387 2.61 -7.88 6.82
N LEU A 388 3.39 -7.54 5.79
CA LEU A 388 4.84 -7.33 5.85
C LEU A 388 5.08 -5.82 5.75
N SER A 389 5.58 -5.21 6.82
CA SER A 389 5.96 -3.79 6.83
C SER A 389 7.46 -3.64 7.00
N VAL A 390 8.09 -2.95 6.06
CA VAL A 390 9.52 -2.63 6.07
C VAL A 390 9.69 -1.16 6.33
N ASP A 391 10.19 -0.80 7.51
CA ASP A 391 10.44 0.58 7.88
C ASP A 391 11.93 0.86 7.85
N VAL A 392 12.35 1.55 6.79
CA VAL A 392 13.71 2.03 6.54
C VAL A 392 13.76 3.56 6.57
N SER A 393 12.77 4.20 7.18
CA SER A 393 12.73 5.67 7.30
C SER A 393 13.88 6.22 8.15
N ASP A 394 14.27 5.48 9.19
CA ASP A 394 15.56 5.60 9.87
C ASP A 394 16.51 4.50 9.37
N ALA A 395 17.39 4.85 8.43
CA ALA A 395 18.35 3.91 7.85
C ALA A 395 19.39 3.39 8.86
N ALA A 396 19.57 4.05 10.02
CA ALA A 396 20.46 3.56 11.07
C ALA A 396 19.81 2.46 11.92
N LYS A 397 18.47 2.42 11.95
CA LYS A 397 17.69 1.42 12.69
C LYS A 397 16.54 0.88 11.84
N PRO A 398 16.82 0.17 10.72
CA PRO A 398 15.75 -0.40 9.93
C PRO A 398 14.98 -1.43 10.75
N MET A 399 13.66 -1.38 10.62
CA MET A 399 12.74 -2.24 11.34
C MET A 399 11.85 -3.02 10.39
N LEU A 400 11.52 -4.24 10.77
CA LEU A 400 10.54 -5.07 10.07
C LEU A 400 9.42 -5.41 11.03
N THR A 401 8.18 -5.34 10.56
CA THR A 401 7.01 -5.85 11.28
C THR A 401 6.33 -6.92 10.45
N LEU A 402 6.06 -8.07 11.07
CA LEU A 402 5.24 -9.15 10.51
C LEU A 402 3.96 -9.27 11.33
N VAL A 403 2.80 -9.22 10.66
CA VAL A 403 1.50 -9.42 11.30
C VAL A 403 0.87 -10.71 10.79
N TRP A 404 0.49 -11.56 11.72
CA TRP A 404 -0.04 -12.89 11.47
C TRP A 404 -1.50 -12.96 11.92
N ARG A 405 -2.39 -13.52 11.08
CA ARG A 405 -3.82 -13.65 11.36
C ARG A 405 -4.32 -15.08 11.32
N GLY A 406 -4.99 -15.51 12.37
CA GLY A 406 -5.87 -16.67 12.36
C GLY A 406 -7.32 -16.22 12.33
N THR A 407 -8.16 -16.89 11.54
CA THR A 407 -9.62 -16.72 11.58
C THR A 407 -10.28 -18.04 11.91
N LEU A 408 -11.33 -18.00 12.73
CA LEU A 408 -12.03 -19.19 13.19
C LEU A 408 -13.53 -18.92 13.25
N MET A 409 -14.30 -19.60 12.39
CA MET A 409 -15.76 -19.51 12.41
C MET A 409 -16.32 -19.98 13.75
N LYS A 410 -17.29 -19.26 14.32
CA LYS A 410 -17.90 -19.66 15.60
C LYS A 410 -18.60 -21.02 15.55
N SER A 411 -19.02 -21.47 14.37
CA SER A 411 -19.59 -22.81 14.14
C SER A 411 -18.65 -23.94 14.58
N ILE A 412 -17.34 -23.68 14.69
CA ILE A 412 -16.34 -24.66 15.17
C ILE A 412 -16.46 -24.90 16.70
N ARG A 413 -17.22 -24.07 17.44
CA ARG A 413 -17.44 -24.17 18.89
C ARG A 413 -16.14 -24.30 19.68
N ALA A 414 -15.13 -23.49 19.35
CA ALA A 414 -13.88 -23.49 20.08
C ALA A 414 -14.05 -22.92 21.49
N ARG A 415 -13.66 -23.71 22.49
CA ARG A 415 -13.61 -23.28 23.88
C ARG A 415 -12.39 -22.43 24.14
N ARG A 416 -11.23 -22.86 23.63
CA ARG A 416 -9.94 -22.19 23.83
C ARG A 416 -9.11 -22.17 22.55
N PHE A 417 -8.42 -21.05 22.33
CA PHE A 417 -7.39 -20.91 21.31
C PHE A 417 -6.07 -20.55 21.98
N GLU A 418 -5.04 -21.35 21.74
CA GLU A 418 -3.69 -21.06 22.21
C GLU A 418 -2.80 -20.67 21.04
N ALA A 419 -2.28 -19.43 21.03
CA ALA A 419 -1.25 -19.04 20.08
C ALA A 419 0.09 -19.59 20.56
N ARG A 420 0.77 -20.37 19.70
CA ARG A 420 2.07 -20.97 19.98
C ARG A 420 3.03 -20.71 18.83
N PHE A 421 4.31 -20.75 19.15
CA PHE A 421 5.38 -20.70 18.18
C PHE A 421 5.89 -22.10 17.92
N VAL A 422 6.05 -22.47 16.64
CA VAL A 422 6.53 -23.79 16.25
C VAL A 422 7.69 -23.62 15.29
N GLU A 423 8.76 -24.37 15.51
CA GLU A 423 9.81 -24.46 14.50
C GLU A 423 9.28 -25.25 13.30
N ARG A 424 9.61 -24.79 12.08
CA ARG A 424 9.17 -25.45 10.85
C ARG A 424 9.60 -26.92 10.79
N THR A 425 10.78 -27.22 11.31
CA THR A 425 11.33 -28.57 11.44
C THR A 425 10.45 -29.49 12.29
N ASP A 426 9.82 -28.97 13.35
CA ASP A 426 8.91 -29.75 14.20
C ASP A 426 7.59 -30.06 13.48
N ILE A 427 7.08 -29.13 12.66
CA ILE A 427 5.89 -29.36 11.82
C ILE A 427 6.17 -30.40 10.74
N GLU A 428 7.33 -30.34 10.08
CA GLU A 428 7.74 -31.32 9.07
C GLU A 428 7.89 -32.71 9.68
N ARG A 429 8.43 -32.82 10.91
CA ARG A 429 8.44 -34.07 11.69
C ARG A 429 7.02 -34.56 12.04
N LEU A 430 6.10 -33.67 12.39
CA LEU A 430 4.71 -34.02 12.69
C LEU A 430 3.94 -34.46 11.43
N ALA A 431 4.19 -33.83 10.29
CA ALA A 431 3.58 -34.20 9.01
C ALA A 431 4.09 -35.56 8.51
N THR A 432 5.38 -35.84 8.69
CA THR A 432 5.99 -37.14 8.32
C THR A 432 5.65 -38.28 9.29
N SER A 433 5.22 -37.97 10.51
CA SER A 433 4.77 -38.95 11.52
C SER A 433 3.25 -39.18 11.56
N SER A 434 2.48 -38.57 10.65
CA SER A 434 1.04 -38.81 10.56
C SER A 434 0.75 -40.26 10.10
N PRO A 435 -0.16 -41.02 10.76
CA PRO A 435 -0.32 -42.46 10.53
C PRO A 435 -0.82 -42.87 9.13
N ALA A 436 -1.20 -41.90 8.29
CA ALA A 436 -1.64 -42.17 6.92
C ALA A 436 -0.53 -42.74 6.01
N ASN A 437 0.74 -42.59 6.37
CA ASN A 437 1.88 -43.12 5.59
C ASN A 437 2.50 -44.41 6.18
N VAL A 438 1.98 -44.94 7.28
CA VAL A 438 2.51 -46.19 7.88
C VAL A 438 1.94 -47.43 7.19
N THR A 439 0.79 -47.33 6.52
CA THR A 439 0.13 -48.48 5.88
C THR A 439 0.79 -48.91 4.56
N GLN A 440 1.68 -48.11 3.96
CA GLN A 440 2.38 -48.49 2.71
C GLN A 440 3.75 -49.15 2.93
N ARG A 441 4.30 -49.18 4.15
CA ARG A 441 5.58 -49.83 4.44
C ARG A 441 5.47 -51.24 5.01
N ALA A 442 4.26 -51.72 5.31
CA ALA A 442 4.05 -53.06 5.88
C ALA A 442 3.76 -54.15 4.83
N GLU A 443 3.49 -53.82 3.57
CA GLU A 443 3.14 -54.80 2.52
C GLU A 443 4.31 -55.24 1.62
N THR A 444 5.54 -54.76 1.83
CA THR A 444 6.71 -55.15 1.03
C THR A 444 7.68 -56.12 1.71
N GLN A 445 7.30 -56.71 2.85
CA GLN A 445 8.12 -57.71 3.55
C GLN A 445 7.39 -59.03 3.82
N HIS A 446 6.70 -59.60 2.83
CA HIS A 446 6.48 -61.05 2.76
C HIS A 446 6.63 -61.48 1.30
N GLY A 447 7.86 -61.88 0.96
CA GLY A 447 8.26 -62.62 -0.23
C GLY A 447 9.29 -63.65 0.19
#